data_AF-A0ABD3CDP3-F1
#
_entry.id   AF-A0ABD3CDP3-F1
#
_cell.length_a   1.000
_cell.length_b   1.000
_cell.length_c   1.000
_cell.angle_alpha   90.00
_cell.angle_beta   90.00
_cell.angle_gamma   90.00
#
_symmetry.space_group_name_H-M   'P 1'
#
loop_
_entity.id
_entity.type
_entity.pdbx_description
1 polymer ?
#
loop_
_entity_poly.entity_id
_entity_poly.type
_entity_poly.pdbx_seq_one_letter_code
_entity_poly.pdbx_strand_id
1 'polypeptide(L)'
;MKLRQNVQVDSIIRSGGIKLGASNNINMTTVLTAALKVNVVVKCNQDKNDKYQVWEVRICYDPIKKALINCSSNAQDKCPSTYVIPV
;
A
#
# COMPACT_ATOMS: atom_id res chain seq x y z
N MET A 1 2.08 -19.43 -2.68
CA MET A 1 1.02 -18.41 -2.54
C MET A 1 0.44 -18.35 -1.11
N LYS A 2 1.28 -18.31 -0.05
CA LYS A 2 0.83 -18.25 1.37
C LYS A 2 0.90 -16.85 2.00
N LEU A 3 1.73 -15.95 1.46
CA LEU A 3 1.91 -14.60 2.02
C LEU A 3 0.68 -13.69 1.86
N ARG A 4 0.01 -13.74 0.70
CA ARG A 4 -1.22 -12.96 0.44
C ARG A 4 -2.37 -13.33 1.37
N GLN A 5 -2.40 -14.57 1.88
CA GLN A 5 -3.41 -15.02 2.84
C GLN A 5 -3.11 -14.50 4.26
N ASN A 6 -1.83 -14.29 4.59
CA ASN A 6 -1.42 -13.77 5.90
C ASN A 6 -1.49 -12.25 6.00
N VAL A 7 -1.48 -11.53 4.87
CA VAL A 7 -1.59 -10.06 4.85
C VAL A 7 -2.84 -9.64 4.09
N GLN A 8 -3.91 -9.40 4.85
CA GLN A 8 -5.17 -8.89 4.32
C GLN A 8 -5.09 -7.38 4.11
N VAL A 9 -4.40 -6.96 3.04
CA VAL A 9 -4.21 -5.54 2.68
C VAL A 9 -5.56 -4.80 2.66
N ASP A 10 -6.58 -5.38 2.03
CA ASP A 10 -7.92 -4.79 1.92
C ASP A 10 -8.57 -4.54 3.29
N SER A 11 -8.42 -5.48 4.22
CA SER A 11 -8.95 -5.33 5.59
C SER A 11 -8.21 -4.23 6.34
N ILE A 12 -6.89 -4.17 6.22
CA ILE A 12 -6.06 -3.16 6.89
C ILE A 12 -6.43 -1.77 6.40
N ILE A 13 -6.52 -1.57 5.08
CA ILE A 13 -6.77 -0.25 4.50
C ILE A 13 -8.18 0.23 4.82
N ARG A 14 -9.19 -0.64 4.77
CA ARG A 14 -10.57 -0.32 5.15
C ARG A 14 -10.68 0.03 6.64
N SER A 15 -10.00 -0.73 7.51
CA SER A 15 -9.94 -0.45 8.95
C SER A 15 -9.22 0.86 9.26
N GLY A 16 -8.25 1.24 8.42
CA GLY A 16 -7.59 2.54 8.45
C GLY A 16 -8.37 3.68 7.80
N GLY A 17 -9.64 3.47 7.41
CA GLY A 17 -10.52 4.49 6.85
C GLY A 17 -10.34 4.76 5.35
N ILE A 18 -9.50 4.00 4.66
CA ILE A 18 -9.27 4.12 3.22
C ILE A 18 -10.39 3.42 2.45
N LYS A 19 -11.00 4.13 1.51
CA LYS A 19 -12.17 3.70 0.74
C LYS A 19 -11.77 3.27 -0.67
N LEU A 20 -12.30 2.15 -1.14
CA LEU A 20 -12.17 1.74 -2.54
C LEU A 20 -13.12 2.55 -3.43
N GLY A 21 -12.70 2.84 -4.66
CA GLY A 21 -13.49 3.56 -5.67
C GLY A 21 -13.70 5.04 -5.40
N ALA A 22 -13.19 5.56 -4.28
CA ALA A 22 -13.31 6.94 -3.87
C ALA A 22 -11.94 7.61 -3.75
N SER A 23 -11.95 8.94 -3.80
CA SER A 23 -10.76 9.74 -3.50
C SER A 23 -10.42 9.66 -2.02
N ASN A 24 -9.16 9.41 -1.71
CA ASN A 24 -8.62 9.32 -0.36
C ASN A 24 -7.49 10.34 -0.17
N ASN A 25 -7.42 10.92 1.03
CA ASN A 25 -6.36 11.81 1.47
C ASN A 25 -5.56 11.24 2.66
N ILE A 26 -5.81 9.98 3.02
CA ILE A 26 -5.12 9.27 4.10
C ILE A 26 -3.84 8.66 3.53
N ASN A 27 -2.69 8.85 4.19
CA ASN A 27 -1.44 8.24 3.74
C ASN A 27 -1.47 6.71 3.93
N MET A 28 -1.63 5.98 2.83
CA MET A 28 -1.73 4.52 2.82
C MET A 28 -0.50 3.82 3.39
N THR A 29 0.69 4.35 3.11
CA THR A 29 1.96 3.81 3.63
C THR A 29 1.95 3.85 5.17
N THR A 30 1.48 4.95 5.76
CA THR A 30 1.37 5.08 7.22
C THR A 30 0.40 4.05 7.81
N VAL A 31 -0.78 3.86 7.19
CA VAL A 31 -1.78 2.87 7.64
C VAL A 31 -1.21 1.45 7.60
N LEU A 32 -0.59 1.08 6.48
CA LEU A 32 -0.03 -0.26 6.30
C LEU A 32 1.17 -0.51 7.23
N THR A 33 2.06 0.46 7.40
CA THR A 33 3.21 0.33 8.31
C THR A 33 2.78 0.24 9.77
N ALA A 34 1.74 0.97 10.18
CA ALA A 34 1.20 0.87 11.54
C ALA A 34 0.65 -0.54 11.84
N ALA A 35 -0.01 -1.17 10.87
CA ALA A 35 -0.56 -2.52 10.99
C ALA A 35 0.51 -3.62 10.90
N LEU A 36 1.43 -3.51 9.94
CA LEU A 36 2.41 -4.56 9.64
C LEU A 36 3.72 -4.45 10.42
N LYS A 37 3.93 -3.33 11.14
CA LYS A 37 5.16 -3.02 11.90
C LYS A 37 6.44 -3.02 11.06
N VAL A 38 6.31 -2.87 9.74
CA VAL A 38 7.41 -2.74 8.78
C VAL A 38 7.08 -1.69 7.72
N ASN A 39 8.11 -1.09 7.11
CA ASN A 39 7.93 -0.20 5.98
C ASN A 39 7.46 -0.98 4.75
N VAL A 40 6.38 -0.51 4.15
CA VAL A 40 5.86 -0.97 2.86
C VAL A 40 6.07 0.10 1.81
N VAL A 41 5.94 -0.28 0.54
CA VAL A 41 5.97 0.69 -0.57
C VAL A 41 4.62 0.68 -1.26
N VAL A 42 4.04 1.88 -1.41
CA VAL A 42 2.79 2.09 -2.16
C VAL A 42 3.14 2.88 -3.40
N LYS A 43 2.90 2.31 -4.57
CA LYS A 43 3.12 2.96 -5.85
C LYS A 43 1.80 3.42 -6.44
N CYS A 44 1.76 4.67 -6.86
CA CYS A 44 0.68 5.22 -7.64
C CYS A 44 1.09 5.37 -9.09
N ASN A 45 0.14 5.15 -10.00
CA ASN A 45 0.24 5.64 -11.37
C ASN A 45 -0.86 6.68 -11.61
N GLN A 46 -0.76 7.36 -12.75
CA GLN A 46 -1.74 8.34 -13.18
C GLN A 46 -2.57 7.72 -14.30
N ASP A 47 -3.89 7.78 -14.20
CA ASP A 47 -4.80 7.30 -15.23
C ASP A 47 -4.88 8.29 -16.42
N LYS A 48 -5.68 7.94 -17.44
CA LYS A 48 -5.86 8.79 -18.63
C LYS A 48 -6.60 10.12 -18.37
N ASN A 49 -7.17 10.29 -17.18
CA ASN A 49 -7.92 11.47 -16.76
C ASN A 49 -7.15 12.29 -15.71
N ASP A 50 -5.83 12.09 -15.63
CA ASP A 50 -4.95 12.73 -14.64
C ASP A 50 -5.29 12.42 -13.18
N LYS A 51 -5.99 11.32 -12.91
CA LYS A 51 -6.25 10.85 -11.56
C LYS A 51 -5.16 9.90 -11.11
N TYR A 52 -4.57 10.19 -9.96
CA TYR A 52 -3.65 9.27 -9.31
C TYR A 52 -4.40 8.11 -8.68
N GLN A 53 -3.95 6.90 -8.98
CA GLN A 53 -4.52 5.67 -8.45
C GLN A 53 -3.42 4.77 -7.90
N VAL A 54 -3.72 4.04 -6.83
CA VAL A 54 -2.80 3.04 -6.28
C VAL A 54 -2.74 1.87 -7.27
N TRP A 55 -1.54 1.60 -7.76
CA TRP A 55 -1.26 0.53 -8.72
C TRP A 55 -0.67 -0.71 -8.04
N GLU A 56 0.25 -0.51 -7.10
CA GLU A 56 0.96 -1.61 -6.43
C GLU A 56 1.19 -1.30 -4.96
N VAL A 57 0.97 -2.30 -4.11
CA VAL A 57 1.45 -2.32 -2.73
C VAL A 57 2.48 -3.43 -2.60
N ARG A 58 3.69 -3.06 -2.23
CA ARG A 58 4.83 -3.97 -2.07
C ARG A 58 5.13 -4.20 -0.60
N ILE A 59 5.12 -5.46 -0.21
CA ILE A 59 5.45 -5.95 1.13
C ILE A 59 6.64 -6.89 0.98
N CYS A 60 7.68 -6.69 1.79
CA CYS A 60 8.93 -7.42 1.69
C CYS A 60 9.01 -8.49 2.78
N TYR A 61 9.53 -9.65 2.40
CA TYR A 61 9.58 -10.82 3.27
C TYR A 61 10.94 -11.49 3.14
N ASP A 62 11.55 -11.77 4.29
CA ASP A 62 12.80 -12.53 4.37
C ASP A 62 12.45 -14.03 4.50
N PRO A 63 12.76 -14.86 3.48
CA PRO A 63 12.44 -16.28 3.52
C PRO A 63 13.29 -17.06 4.53
N ILE A 64 14.47 -16.57 4.88
CA ILE A 64 15.39 -17.22 5.83
C ILE A 64 14.87 -16.99 7.26
N LYS A 65 14.59 -15.73 7.61
CA LYS A 65 14.05 -15.36 8.93
C LYS A 65 12.56 -15.65 9.09
N LYS A 66 11.88 -15.97 7.98
CA LYS A 66 10.44 -16.19 7.91
C LYS A 66 9.62 -15.03 8.47
N ALA A 67 10.06 -13.80 8.19
CA ALA A 67 9.50 -12.59 8.78
C ALA A 67 9.30 -11.49 7.72
N LEU A 68 8.34 -10.60 7.99
CA LEU A 68 8.22 -9.34 7.25
C LEU A 68 9.44 -8.47 7.55
N ILE A 69 9.93 -7.77 6.52
CA ILE A 69 11.05 -6.84 6.61
C ILE A 69 10.70 -5.53 5.93
N ASN A 70 11.47 -4.48 6.25
CA ASN A 70 11.34 -3.19 5.59
C ASN A 70 11.64 -3.31 4.10
N CYS A 71 10.73 -2.82 3.26
CA CYS A 71 11.02 -2.62 1.85
C CYS A 71 11.96 -1.43 1.64
N SER A 72 12.85 -1.54 0.67
CA SER A 72 13.54 -0.38 0.11
C SER A 72 12.57 0.43 -0.76
N SER A 73 12.61 1.75 -0.61
CA SER A 73 11.80 2.69 -1.40
C SER A 73 12.70 3.59 -2.24
N ASN A 74 12.28 3.90 -3.47
CA ASN A 74 12.92 4.88 -4.33
C ASN A 74 12.15 6.21 -4.31
N ALA A 75 12.77 7.31 -4.76
CA ALA A 75 12.14 8.64 -4.77
C ALA A 75 10.84 8.69 -5.61
N GLN A 76 10.72 7.82 -6.62
CA GLN A 76 9.58 7.68 -7.51
C GLN A 76 8.39 6.91 -6.89
N ASP A 77 8.59 6.27 -5.73
CA ASP A 77 7.56 5.46 -5.08
C ASP A 77 6.64 6.29 -4.17
N LYS A 78 6.36 7.54 -4.57
CA LYS A 78 5.52 8.46 -3.81
C LYS A 78 4.18 8.65 -4.49
N CYS A 79 3.12 8.28 -3.79
CA CYS A 79 1.78 8.74 -4.12
C CYS A 79 1.63 10.23 -3.73
N PRO A 80 0.87 11.02 -4.50
CA PRO A 80 0.48 12.35 -4.08
C PRO A 80 -0.45 12.29 -2.85
N SER A 81 -0.75 13.45 -2.28
CA SER A 81 -1.61 13.58 -1.10
C SER A 81 -3.02 13.04 -1.31
N THR A 82 -3.48 12.99 -2.56
CA THR A 82 -4.81 12.50 -2.93
C THR A 82 -4.69 11.41 -4.00
N TYR A 83 -5.38 10.30 -3.81
CA TYR A 83 -5.38 9.16 -4.73
C TYR A 83 -6.67 8.35 -4.65
N VAL A 84 -6.90 7.48 -5.63
CA VAL A 84 -8.00 6.51 -5.66
C VAL A 84 -7.44 5.08 -5.57
N ILE A 85 -8.19 4.16 -4.99
CA ILE A 85 -7.92 2.73 -5.16
C ILE A 85 -9.01 2.19 -6.09
N PRO A 86 -8.67 1.68 -7.29
CA PRO A 86 -9.67 1.15 -8.20
C PRO A 86 -10.40 -0.06 -7.57
N VAL A 87 -11.67 -0.24 -7.97
CA VAL A 87 -12.52 -1.35 -7.51
C VAL A 87 -12.45 -2.51 -8.51
#